data_AF-A0A4R2NRT2-F1
#
_entry.id   AF-A0A4R2NRT2-F1
#
_cell.length_a   1.000
_cell.length_b   1.000
_cell.length_c   1.000
_cell.angle_alpha   90.00
_cell.angle_beta   90.00
_cell.angle_gamma   90.00
#
_symmetry.space_group_name_H-M   'P 1'
#
loop_
_entity.id
_entity.type
_entity.pdbx_description
1 polymer ?
#
loop_
_entity_poly.entity_id
_entity_poly.type
_entity_poly.pdbx_seq_one_letter_code
_entity_poly.pdbx_strand_id
1 'polypeptide(L)' 'MPYAPTTLTFRCPWQQKKGIDAQFSIDEEKVAFIIQEELGEKDYPIIYVKPHPKTMSALKDHTDVLEMYKYYLPEHL' A
#
# COMPACT_ATOMS: atom_id res chain seq x y z
N MET A 1 -35.37 -21.15 -0.62
CA MET A 1 -34.32 -20.91 0.40
C MET A 1 -33.31 -19.97 -0.23
N PRO A 2 -33.19 -18.71 0.20
CA PRO A 2 -32.22 -17.80 -0.39
C PRO A 2 -30.83 -18.22 0.07
N TYR A 3 -29.97 -18.57 -0.89
CA TYR A 3 -28.55 -18.80 -0.66
C TYR A 3 -27.94 -17.48 -0.20
N ALA A 4 -27.53 -17.39 1.07
CA ALA A 4 -26.74 -16.27 1.54
C ALA A 4 -25.34 -16.41 0.93
N PRO A 5 -24.83 -15.44 0.15
CA PRO A 5 -23.44 -15.46 -0.26
C PRO A 5 -22.60 -15.38 1.02
N THR A 6 -21.95 -16.47 1.35
CA THR A 6 -21.04 -16.53 2.50
C THR A 6 -19.75 -15.87 2.06
N THR A 7 -19.76 -14.55 1.93
CA THR A 7 -18.53 -13.78 1.77
C THR A 7 -17.76 -13.98 3.06
N LEU A 8 -16.72 -14.82 3.02
CA LEU A 8 -15.77 -15.05 4.10
C LEU A 8 -15.03 -13.73 4.38
N THR A 9 -15.69 -12.85 5.12
CA THR A 9 -15.12 -11.60 5.61
C THR A 9 -14.22 -11.95 6.79
N PHE A 10 -12.96 -12.24 6.50
CA PHE A 10 -11.94 -12.39 7.51
C PHE A 10 -11.65 -11.02 8.11
N ARG A 11 -12.26 -10.76 9.26
CA ARG A 11 -12.05 -9.53 10.02
C ARG A 11 -10.69 -9.61 10.69
N CYS A 12 -9.68 -8.89 10.20
CA CYS A 12 -8.34 -8.87 10.78
C CYS A 12 -8.37 -8.25 12.20
N PRO A 13 -8.18 -9.03 13.28
CA PRO A 13 -8.37 -8.51 14.64
C PRO A 13 -7.35 -7.43 15.02
N TRP A 14 -6.13 -7.55 14.49
CA TRP A 14 -5.01 -6.68 14.83
C TRP A 14 -5.07 -5.28 14.19
N GLN A 15 -5.81 -5.14 13.08
CA GLN A 15 -5.93 -3.88 12.35
C GLN A 15 -7.19 -3.09 12.76
N GLN A 16 -8.08 -3.68 13.57
CA GLN A 16 -9.25 -2.98 14.09
C GLN A 16 -8.85 -2.05 15.23
N LYS A 17 -8.82 -0.76 14.93
CA LYS A 17 -8.81 0.32 15.91
C LYS A 17 -10.22 0.91 15.99
N LYS A 18 -10.59 1.48 17.14
CA LYS A 18 -11.91 2.13 17.31
C LYS A 18 -12.10 3.18 16.22
N GLY A 19 -13.15 3.03 15.40
CA GLY A 19 -13.47 3.94 14.29
C GLY A 19 -12.78 3.61 12.96
N ILE A 20 -11.97 2.55 12.89
CA ILE A 20 -11.29 2.11 11.67
C ILE A 20 -11.79 0.71 11.31
N ASP A 21 -12.52 0.58 10.21
CA ASP A 21 -13.04 -0.70 9.72
C ASP A 21 -12.07 -1.32 8.71
N ALA A 22 -11.00 -1.92 9.24
CA ALA A 22 -10.05 -2.68 8.45
C ALA A 22 -10.59 -4.10 8.20
N GLN A 23 -11.14 -4.33 7.02
CA GLN A 23 -11.59 -5.64 6.55
C GLN A 23 -10.64 -6.18 5.48
N PHE A 24 -10.53 -7.51 5.38
CA PHE A 24 -9.82 -8.18 4.29
C PHE A 24 -10.83 -8.98 3.46
N SER A 25 -10.66 -8.97 2.14
CA SER A 25 -11.39 -9.82 1.21
C SER A 25 -10.44 -10.34 0.14
N ILE A 26 -10.72 -11.55 -0.35
CA ILE A 26 -9.95 -12.19 -1.42
C ILE A 26 -10.46 -11.73 -2.79
N ASP A 27 -11.77 -11.48 -2.89
CA ASP A 27 -12.44 -11.16 -4.15
C ASP A 27 -12.37 -9.66 -4.50
N GLU A 28 -12.27 -8.82 -3.48
CA GLU A 28 -12.30 -7.36 -3.62
C GLU A 28 -11.24 -6.72 -2.72
N GLU A 29 -10.60 -5.67 -3.20
CA GLU A 29 -9.69 -4.88 -2.37
C GLU A 29 -10.48 -4.10 -1.33
N LYS A 30 -10.02 -4.16 -0.08
CA LYS A 30 -10.59 -3.40 1.05
C LYS A 30 -9.49 -2.64 1.75
N VAL A 31 -9.54 -1.31 1.64
CA VAL A 31 -8.63 -0.39 2.33
C VAL A 31 -9.38 0.32 3.45
N ALA A 32 -8.75 0.46 4.60
CA ALA A 32 -9.38 1.06 5.78
C ALA A 32 -9.57 2.59 5.66
N PHE A 33 -8.92 3.22 4.69
CA PHE A 33 -8.96 4.65 4.42
C PHE A 33 -9.16 4.88 2.92
N ILE A 34 -9.93 5.93 2.59
CA ILE A 34 -10.15 6.35 1.21
C ILE A 34 -8.92 7.12 0.74
N ILE A 35 -8.51 6.89 -0.50
CA ILE A 35 -7.42 7.61 -1.16
C ILE A 35 -7.81 9.08 -1.31
N GLN A 36 -6.98 9.98 -0.80
CA GLN A 36 -7.15 11.43 -0.89
C GLN A 36 -6.32 11.98 -2.05
N GLU A 37 -6.85 11.88 -3.27
CA GLU A 37 -6.18 12.38 -4.48
C GLU A 37 -5.81 13.87 -4.41
N GLU A 38 -6.59 14.66 -3.67
CA GLU A 38 -6.35 16.08 -3.42
C GLU A 38 -5.05 16.35 -2.62
N LEU A 39 -4.59 15.38 -1.81
CA LEU A 39 -3.31 15.43 -1.11
C LEU A 39 -2.18 14.76 -1.91
N GLY A 40 -2.45 14.33 -3.13
CA GLY A 40 -1.50 13.64 -3.99
C GLY A 40 -1.37 12.14 -3.71
N GLU A 41 -2.26 11.55 -2.90
CA GLU A 41 -2.34 10.10 -2.76
C GLU A 41 -2.77 9.48 -4.10
N LYS A 42 -2.14 8.36 -4.47
CA LYS A 42 -2.41 7.65 -5.73
C LYS A 42 -2.43 6.16 -5.48
N ASP A 43 -3.37 5.49 -6.15
CA ASP A 43 -3.39 4.05 -6.21
C ASP A 43 -2.64 3.54 -7.46
N TYR A 44 -1.89 2.46 -7.28
CA TYR A 44 -1.04 1.87 -8.30
C TYR A 44 -1.43 0.40 -8.53
N PRO A 45 -2.23 0.09 -9.57
CA PRO A 45 -2.78 -1.25 -9.76
C PRO A 45 -1.75 -2.28 -10.24
N ILE A 46 -0.55 -1.84 -10.63
CA ILE A 46 0.49 -2.69 -11.20
C ILE A 46 1.50 -3.07 -10.11
N ILE A 47 1.57 -4.37 -9.82
CA ILE A 47 2.56 -4.92 -8.89
C ILE A 47 3.80 -5.36 -9.67
N TYR A 48 4.93 -4.68 -9.45
CA TYR A 48 6.20 -5.04 -10.06
C TYR A 48 6.90 -6.15 -9.27
N VAL A 49 7.13 -7.29 -9.91
CA VAL A 49 7.85 -8.43 -9.29
C VAL A 49 9.30 -8.09 -8.97
N LYS A 50 9.92 -7.23 -9.77
CA LYS A 50 11.29 -6.76 -9.58
C LYS A 50 11.29 -5.27 -9.25
N PRO A 51 12.00 -4.84 -8.19
CA PRO A 51 12.12 -3.42 -7.89
C PRO A 51 12.96 -2.71 -8.96
N HIS A 52 12.73 -1.42 -9.12
CA HIS A 52 13.46 -0.63 -10.11
C HIS A 52 14.95 -0.50 -9.72
N PRO A 53 15.92 -0.80 -10.62
CA PRO A 53 17.35 -0.83 -10.28
C PRO A 53 17.89 0.48 -9.72
N LYS A 54 17.43 1.64 -10.23
CA LYS A 54 17.89 2.96 -9.75
C LYS A 54 17.54 3.18 -8.27
N THR A 55 16.30 2.84 -7.87
CA THR A 55 15.86 2.94 -6.48
C THR A 55 16.68 2.00 -5.60
N MET A 56 16.92 0.77 -6.07
CA MET A 56 17.74 -0.18 -5.33
C MET A 56 19.19 0.27 -5.17
N SER A 57 19.78 0.95 -6.16
CA SER A 57 21.13 1.52 -6.06
C SER A 57 21.15 2.62 -5.01
N ALA A 58 20.24 3.60 -5.12
CA ALA A 58 20.16 4.71 -4.16
C ALA A 58 20.04 4.21 -2.70
N LEU A 59 19.20 3.21 -2.45
CA LEU A 59 19.04 2.61 -1.11
C LEU A 59 20.26 1.84 -0.61
N LYS A 60 21.08 1.28 -1.50
CA LYS A 60 22.27 0.50 -1.13
C LYS A 60 23.51 1.37 -0.95
N ASP A 61 23.61 2.43 -1.74
CA ASP A 61 24.83 3.23 -1.85
C ASP A 61 24.90 4.32 -0.76
N HIS A 62 23.79 4.64 -0.09
CA HIS A 62 23.70 5.72 0.89
C HIS A 62 23.42 5.18 2.30
N THR A 63 24.25 5.58 3.27
CA THR A 63 24.05 5.24 4.68
C THR A 63 23.25 6.31 5.43
N ASP A 64 23.33 7.57 4.99
CA ASP A 64 22.54 8.67 5.54
C ASP A 64 21.21 8.80 4.78
N VAL A 65 20.11 8.55 5.49
CA VAL A 65 18.75 8.62 4.95
C VAL A 65 18.35 10.05 4.57
N LEU A 66 18.79 11.06 5.33
CA LEU A 66 18.43 12.45 5.05
C LEU A 66 19.14 12.97 3.81
N GLU A 67 20.39 12.55 3.59
CA GLU A 67 21.13 12.88 2.37
C GLU A 67 20.52 12.17 1.16
N MET A 68 20.29 10.86 1.29
CA MET A 68 19.65 10.03 0.26
C MET A 68 18.32 10.60 -0.21
N TYR A 69 17.45 10.96 0.74
CA TYR A 69 16.12 11.50 0.45
C TYR A 69 16.17 12.83 -0.29
N LYS A 70 17.12 13.70 0.06
CA LYS A 70 17.20 15.05 -0.52
C LYS A 70 17.77 15.07 -1.94
N TYR A 71 18.67 14.14 -2.28
CA TYR A 71 19.48 14.27 -3.49
C TYR A 71 19.54 13.04 -4.39
N TYR A 72 19.24 11.84 -3.89
CA TYR A 72 19.57 10.59 -4.60
C TYR A 72 18.39 9.69 -4.92
N LEU A 73 17.22 9.92 -4.32
CA LEU A 73 15.99 9.22 -4.72
C LEU A 73 15.49 9.74 -6.07
N PRO A 74 15.09 8.84 -7.00
CA PRO A 74 14.52 9.25 -8.28
C PRO A 74 13.11 9.81 -8.11
N GLU A 75 12.84 10.99 -8.67
CA GLU A 75 11.50 11.60 -8.67
C GLU A 75 10.54 10.87 -9.64
N HIS A 76 11.08 10.22 -10.68
CA HIS A 76 10.33 9.48 -11.69
C HIS A 76 11.05 8.19 -12.09
N LEU A 77 10.27 7.14 -12.33
CA LEU A 77 10.73 5.79 -12.71
C LEU A 77 10.15 5.39 -14.07
#